data_AF-A0A1B1MKN7-F1
#
_entry.id   AF-A0A1B1MKN7-F1
#
_cell.length_a   1.000
_cell.length_b   1.000
_cell.length_c   1.000
_cell.angle_alpha   90.00
_cell.angle_beta   90.00
_cell.angle_gamma   90.00
#
_symmetry.space_group_name_H-M   'P 1'
#
loop_
_entity.id
_entity.type
_entity.pdbx_description
1 polymer ?
#
loop_
_entity_poly.entity_id
_entity_poly.type
_entity_poly.pdbx_seq_one_letter_code
_entity_poly.pdbx_strand_id
1 'polypeptide(L)'
;MSAELVGVWRLEAFHDVDEAGLPIGDGPLGPAPEGMLVYTRDGHVSVSMMPTAPGPGPTYMGYAGDWRVAGGQVVHHIRISSRPDWIGVEQTRDAELDGDVLTVRATREVDAAPRRRVLVWRRAGSHGRER
;
A
#
# COMPACT_ATOMS: atom_id res chain seq x y z
N MET A 1 -13.21 -0.05 -11.84
CA MET A 1 -12.03 -0.27 -10.97
C MET A 1 -10.85 0.63 -11.31
N SER A 2 -10.16 0.49 -12.47
CA SER A 2 -8.93 1.28 -12.73
C SER A 2 -9.14 2.80 -12.64
N ALA A 3 -10.18 3.34 -13.29
CA ALA A 3 -10.47 4.78 -13.25
C ALA A 3 -10.77 5.30 -11.82
N GLU A 4 -11.31 4.46 -10.95
CA GLU A 4 -11.68 4.82 -9.57
C GLU A 4 -10.48 4.83 -8.62
N LEU A 5 -9.44 4.05 -8.95
CA LEU A 5 -8.19 4.04 -8.19
C LEU A 5 -7.32 5.27 -8.46
N VAL A 6 -7.47 5.91 -9.63
CA VAL A 6 -6.74 7.14 -9.96
C VAL A 6 -6.99 8.21 -8.89
N GLY A 7 -5.92 8.78 -8.38
CA GLY A 7 -5.97 9.79 -7.34
C GLY A 7 -4.84 9.66 -6.33
N VAL A 8 -5.03 10.37 -5.23
CA VAL A 8 -4.10 10.48 -4.12
C VAL A 8 -4.77 9.85 -2.89
N TRP A 9 -4.03 9.05 -2.15
CA TRP A 9 -4.53 8.25 -1.05
C TRP A 9 -3.60 8.36 0.15
N ARG A 10 -4.15 8.48 1.35
CA ARG A 10 -3.40 8.51 2.62
C ARG A 10 -3.49 7.16 3.32
N LEU A 11 -2.38 6.71 3.88
CA LEU A 11 -2.32 5.48 4.66
C LEU A 11 -3.08 5.66 5.98
N GLU A 12 -3.98 4.73 6.29
CA GLU A 12 -4.66 4.64 7.58
C GLU A 12 -4.15 3.48 8.42
N ALA A 13 -3.80 2.36 7.78
CA ALA A 13 -3.30 1.18 8.48
C ALA A 13 -2.32 0.39 7.63
N PHE A 14 -1.31 -0.20 8.27
CA PHE A 14 -0.40 -1.16 7.67
C PHE A 14 -0.01 -2.22 8.70
N HIS A 15 -0.66 -3.38 8.64
CA HIS A 15 -0.42 -4.50 9.56
C HIS A 15 -0.48 -5.84 8.82
N ASP A 16 -0.01 -6.89 9.48
CA ASP A 16 -0.20 -8.27 9.04
C ASP A 16 -1.36 -8.89 9.83
N VAL A 17 -2.11 -9.80 9.21
CA VAL A 17 -3.16 -10.59 9.86
C VAL A 17 -2.87 -12.09 9.73
N ASP A 18 -3.36 -12.86 10.70
CA ASP A 18 -3.31 -14.33 10.69
C ASP A 18 -4.38 -14.95 9.77
N GLU A 19 -4.46 -16.29 9.77
CA GLU A 19 -5.47 -17.02 9.00
C GLU A 19 -6.91 -16.70 9.39
N ALA A 20 -7.15 -16.33 10.66
CA ALA A 20 -8.45 -15.92 11.17
C ALA A 20 -8.77 -14.45 10.85
N GLY A 21 -7.83 -13.69 10.28
CA GLY A 21 -7.97 -12.27 9.99
C GLY A 21 -7.68 -11.37 11.19
N LEU A 22 -7.11 -11.91 12.28
CA LEU A 22 -6.75 -11.14 13.46
C LEU A 22 -5.40 -10.43 13.26
N PRO A 23 -5.25 -9.16 13.67
CA PRO A 23 -3.98 -8.44 13.58
C PRO A 23 -2.83 -9.12 14.33
N ILE A 24 -1.66 -9.16 13.71
CA ILE A 24 -0.41 -9.68 14.29
C ILE A 24 0.52 -8.50 14.58
N GLY A 25 0.62 -8.11 15.85
CA GLY A 25 1.48 -7.02 16.30
C GLY A 25 1.14 -5.67 15.65
N ASP A 26 2.06 -4.72 15.76
CA ASP A 26 1.84 -3.33 15.29
C ASP A 26 2.18 -3.13 13.80
N GLY A 27 2.52 -4.20 13.08
CA GLY A 27 2.91 -4.13 11.68
C GLY A 27 4.29 -3.49 11.42
N PRO A 28 4.69 -3.36 10.15
CA PRO A 28 6.06 -3.00 9.79
C PRO A 28 6.45 -1.55 10.06
N LEU A 29 5.47 -0.65 10.18
CA LEU A 29 5.66 0.79 10.40
C LEU A 29 5.05 1.26 11.73
N GLY A 30 4.79 0.32 12.65
CA GLY A 30 4.18 0.61 13.94
C GLY A 30 2.67 0.91 13.86
N PRO A 31 2.05 1.24 15.01
CA PRO A 31 0.60 1.22 15.16
C PRO A 31 -0.13 2.40 14.50
N ALA A 32 0.59 3.46 14.11
CA ALA A 32 0.05 4.66 13.48
C ALA A 32 0.93 5.10 12.31
N PRO A 33 1.00 4.31 11.22
CA PRO A 33 1.86 4.65 10.10
C PRO A 33 1.24 5.77 9.25
N GLU A 34 2.08 6.60 8.66
CA GLU A 34 1.67 7.61 7.69
C GLU A 34 2.20 7.27 6.30
N GLY A 35 1.49 7.72 5.27
CA GLY A 35 1.94 7.51 3.91
C GLY A 35 1.03 8.11 2.86
N MET A 36 1.56 8.14 1.65
CA MET A 36 0.89 8.60 0.44
C MET A 36 1.03 7.54 -0.64
N LEU A 37 -0.08 7.22 -1.30
CA LEU A 37 -0.16 6.42 -2.51
C LEU A 37 -0.77 7.29 -3.61
N VAL A 38 -0.11 7.33 -4.76
CA VAL A 38 -0.57 8.07 -5.93
C VAL A 38 -0.72 7.11 -7.07
N TYR A 39 -1.93 7.05 -7.64
CA TYR A 39 -2.20 6.41 -8.91
C TYR A 39 -2.51 7.47 -9.95
N THR A 40 -1.72 7.49 -11.02
CA THR A 40 -1.95 8.37 -12.15
C THR A 40 -2.76 7.66 -13.23
N ARG A 41 -3.47 8.43 -14.07
CA ARG A 41 -4.32 7.88 -15.14
C ARG A 41 -3.50 7.20 -16.23
N ASP A 42 -2.29 7.67 -16.46
CA ASP A 42 -1.33 7.20 -17.46
C ASP A 42 -0.49 6.01 -16.97
N GLY A 43 -0.85 5.42 -15.83
CA GLY A 43 -0.29 4.12 -15.41
C GLY A 43 0.95 4.20 -14.53
N HIS A 44 1.25 5.35 -13.93
CA HIS A 44 2.32 5.49 -12.93
C HIS A 44 1.79 5.41 -11.50
N VAL A 45 2.55 4.74 -10.64
CA VAL A 45 2.30 4.62 -9.20
C VAL A 45 3.48 5.15 -8.39
N SER A 46 3.19 5.81 -7.27
CA SER A 46 4.18 6.16 -6.26
C SER A 46 3.62 5.89 -4.87
N VAL A 47 4.44 5.28 -4.02
CA VAL A 47 4.14 4.98 -2.62
C VAL A 47 5.27 5.51 -1.75
N SER A 48 4.90 6.25 -0.71
CA SER A 48 5.80 6.76 0.32
C SER A 48 5.16 6.51 1.68
N MET A 49 5.83 5.84 2.60
CA MET A 49 5.29 5.49 3.92
C MET A 49 6.38 5.59 4.98
N MET A 50 6.00 5.91 6.20
CA MET A 50 6.91 6.01 7.34
C MET A 50 6.18 5.76 8.66
N PRO A 51 6.89 5.36 9.72
CA PRO A 51 6.30 5.35 11.06
C PRO A 51 6.15 6.77 11.59
N THR A 52 5.19 7.01 12.47
CA THR A 52 5.03 8.30 13.19
C THR A 52 5.86 8.37 14.48
N ALA A 53 6.40 7.23 14.92
CA ALA A 53 7.26 7.12 16.10
C ALA A 53 8.49 6.23 15.79
N PRO A 54 9.64 6.46 16.45
CA PRO A 54 10.79 5.57 16.34
C PRO A 54 10.45 4.14 16.78
N GLY A 55 11.04 3.16 16.10
CA GLY A 55 10.85 1.74 16.42
C GLY A 55 11.91 0.87 15.75
N PRO A 56 11.87 -0.45 15.97
CA PRO A 56 12.85 -1.38 15.40
C PRO A 56 12.69 -1.58 13.87
N GLY A 57 11.60 -1.07 13.27
CA GLY A 57 11.31 -1.16 11.85
C GLY A 57 12.02 -0.10 10.99
N PRO A 58 11.77 -0.11 9.66
CA PRO A 58 12.31 0.90 8.76
C PRO A 58 11.74 2.29 9.08
N THR A 59 12.58 3.32 8.99
CA THR A 59 12.18 4.73 9.16
C THR A 59 11.46 5.30 7.93
N TYR A 60 11.55 4.60 6.79
CA TYR A 60 10.87 4.94 5.55
C TYR A 60 10.73 3.70 4.67
N MET A 61 9.60 3.59 3.98
CA MET A 61 9.35 2.59 2.95
C MET A 61 8.62 3.24 1.78
N GLY A 62 9.31 3.36 0.66
CA GLY A 62 8.72 3.89 -0.56
C GLY A 62 9.20 3.20 -1.81
N TYR A 63 8.38 3.26 -2.85
CA TYR A 63 8.66 2.75 -4.18
C TYR A 63 7.82 3.48 -5.24
N ALA A 64 8.25 3.42 -6.49
CA ALA A 64 7.52 3.97 -7.63
C ALA A 64 7.71 3.09 -8.86
N GLY A 65 6.79 3.19 -9.82
CA GLY A 65 6.85 2.45 -11.06
C GLY A 65 5.54 2.51 -11.83
N ASP A 66 5.22 1.41 -12.50
CA ASP A 66 4.04 1.29 -13.35
C ASP A 66 2.93 0.51 -12.62
N TRP A 67 1.67 0.80 -12.92
CA TRP A 67 0.55 0.03 -12.38
C TRP A 67 -0.52 -0.28 -13.43
N ARG A 68 -1.25 -1.37 -13.19
CA ARG A 68 -2.40 -1.80 -13.98
C ARG A 68 -3.38 -2.57 -13.13
N VAL A 69 -4.62 -2.71 -13.61
CA VAL A 69 -5.59 -3.66 -13.09
C VAL A 69 -5.64 -4.88 -14.01
N ALA A 70 -5.55 -6.08 -13.44
CA ALA A 70 -5.68 -7.34 -14.17
C ALA A 70 -6.45 -8.35 -13.31
N GLY A 71 -7.53 -8.93 -13.85
CA GLY A 71 -8.31 -9.94 -13.14
C GLY A 71 -8.90 -9.48 -11.80
N GLY A 72 -9.24 -8.19 -11.66
CA GLY A 72 -9.72 -7.62 -10.39
C GLY A 72 -8.62 -7.31 -9.36
N GLN A 73 -7.37 -7.58 -9.69
CA GLN A 73 -6.21 -7.27 -8.85
C GLN A 73 -5.48 -6.03 -9.36
N VAL A 74 -4.81 -5.34 -8.44
CA VAL A 74 -3.88 -4.25 -8.78
C VAL A 74 -2.47 -4.81 -8.85
N VAL A 75 -1.76 -4.54 -9.94
CA VAL A 75 -0.39 -4.99 -10.16
C VAL A 75 0.52 -3.77 -10.24
N HIS A 76 1.57 -3.74 -9.42
CA HIS A 76 2.64 -2.74 -9.47
C HIS A 76 3.90 -3.36 -10.05
N HIS A 77 4.44 -2.80 -11.13
CA HIS A 77 5.78 -3.11 -11.60
C HIS A 77 6.76 -2.09 -11.03
N ILE A 78 7.58 -2.52 -10.09
CA ILE A 78 8.43 -1.62 -9.31
C ILE A 78 9.68 -1.25 -10.08
N ARG A 79 9.91 0.06 -10.27
CA ARG A 79 11.07 0.62 -10.98
C ARG A 79 12.08 1.28 -10.04
N ILE A 80 11.59 1.89 -8.97
CA ILE A 80 12.37 2.61 -7.97
C ILE A 80 11.92 2.13 -6.60
N SER A 81 12.83 1.86 -5.67
CA SER A 81 12.48 1.38 -4.34
C SER A 81 13.56 1.69 -3.31
N SER A 82 13.13 2.04 -2.10
CA SER A 82 13.97 2.06 -0.88
C SER A 82 14.46 0.66 -0.46
N ARG A 83 13.85 -0.38 -1.02
CA ARG A 83 14.22 -1.79 -0.86
C ARG A 83 14.76 -2.32 -2.20
N PRO A 84 16.08 -2.46 -2.36
CA PRO A 84 16.69 -2.88 -3.62
C PRO A 84 16.18 -4.22 -4.15
N ASP A 85 15.80 -5.13 -3.26
CA ASP A 85 15.22 -6.44 -3.57
C ASP A 85 13.87 -6.38 -4.29
N TRP A 86 13.22 -5.21 -4.36
CA TRP A 86 11.93 -5.04 -5.04
C TRP A 86 12.05 -4.48 -6.45
N ILE A 87 13.22 -4.00 -6.87
CA ILE A 87 13.39 -3.39 -8.19
C ILE A 87 13.21 -4.47 -9.26
N GLY A 88 12.32 -4.23 -10.23
CA GLY A 88 11.96 -5.16 -11.30
C GLY A 88 10.91 -6.21 -10.93
N VAL A 89 10.41 -6.20 -9.69
CA VAL A 89 9.39 -7.16 -9.22
C VAL A 89 7.98 -6.66 -9.57
N GLU A 90 7.12 -7.54 -10.06
CA GLU A 90 5.68 -7.33 -10.09
C GLU A 90 5.05 -7.71 -8.74
N GLN A 91 4.39 -6.75 -8.09
CA GLN A 91 3.62 -6.96 -6.87
C GLN A 91 2.13 -6.94 -7.20
N THR A 92 1.49 -8.10 -7.11
CA THR A 92 0.04 -8.25 -7.25
C THR A 92 -0.65 -8.12 -5.90
N ARG A 93 -1.76 -7.37 -5.87
CA ARG A 93 -2.55 -7.06 -4.68
C ARG A 93 -4.03 -7.28 -4.97
N ASP A 94 -4.70 -7.99 -4.08
CA ASP A 94 -6.16 -7.93 -4.04
C ASP A 94 -6.56 -6.55 -3.56
N ALA A 95 -7.45 -5.88 -4.29
CA ALA A 95 -7.86 -4.52 -3.99
C ALA A 95 -9.39 -4.47 -3.87
N GLU A 96 -9.84 -3.88 -2.77
CA GLU A 96 -11.25 -3.68 -2.46
C GLU A 96 -11.46 -2.19 -2.22
N LEU A 97 -12.37 -1.59 -3.00
CA LEU A 97 -12.71 -0.18 -2.90
C LEU A 97 -14.13 -0.03 -2.36
N ASP A 98 -14.26 0.60 -1.21
CA ASP A 98 -15.54 0.98 -0.59
C ASP A 98 -15.58 2.51 -0.44
N GLY A 99 -16.22 3.17 -1.40
CA GLY A 99 -16.27 4.63 -1.50
C GLY A 99 -14.87 5.26 -1.55
N ASP A 100 -14.47 5.88 -0.43
CA ASP A 100 -13.18 6.54 -0.26
C ASP A 100 -12.14 5.69 0.48
N VAL A 101 -12.44 4.42 0.78
CA VAL A 101 -11.52 3.51 1.45
C VAL A 101 -11.08 2.41 0.49
N LEU A 102 -9.77 2.35 0.24
CA LEU A 102 -9.10 1.32 -0.54
C LEU A 102 -8.34 0.38 0.40
N THR A 103 -8.76 -0.88 0.46
CA THR A 103 -8.02 -1.92 1.16
C THR A 103 -7.25 -2.76 0.15
N VAL A 104 -5.93 -2.83 0.30
CA VAL A 104 -5.07 -3.71 -0.50
C VAL A 104 -4.49 -4.83 0.36
N ARG A 105 -4.52 -6.05 -0.15
CA ARG A 105 -4.07 -7.25 0.55
C ARG A 105 -3.01 -7.97 -0.26
N ALA A 106 -1.98 -8.46 0.42
CA ALA A 106 -0.93 -9.27 -0.17
C ALA A 106 -0.71 -10.51 0.68
N THR A 107 -0.86 -11.69 0.09
CA THR A 107 -0.46 -12.92 0.76
C THR A 107 1.07 -13.02 0.76
N ARG A 108 1.65 -13.26 1.93
CA ARG A 108 3.06 -13.63 2.10
C ARG A 108 3.12 -14.96 2.81
N GLU A 109 3.92 -15.87 2.30
CA GLU A 109 4.33 -17.04 3.07
C GLU A 109 5.49 -16.62 3.98
N VAL A 110 5.33 -16.75 5.29
CA VAL A 110 6.38 -16.48 6.29
C VAL A 110 6.40 -17.66 7.26
N ASP A 111 7.52 -18.36 7.34
CA ASP A 111 7.73 -19.54 8.22
C ASP A 111 6.67 -20.64 8.03
N ALA A 112 6.29 -20.91 6.78
CA ALA A 112 5.25 -21.89 6.38
C ALA A 112 3.83 -21.59 6.87
N ALA A 113 3.58 -20.43 7.49
CA ALA A 113 2.25 -19.93 7.79
C ALA A 113 1.86 -18.83 6.78
N PRO A 114 0.66 -18.91 6.16
CA PRO A 114 0.18 -17.83 5.32
C PRO A 114 -0.13 -16.61 6.20
N ARG A 115 0.59 -15.51 5.96
CA ARG A 115 0.30 -14.21 6.56
C ARG A 115 -0.24 -13.30 5.49
N ARG A 116 -1.32 -12.58 5.78
CA ARG A 116 -1.84 -11.58 4.85
C ARG A 116 -1.44 -10.21 5.33
N ARG A 117 -0.74 -9.47 4.47
CA ARG A 117 -0.42 -8.07 4.68
C ARG A 117 -1.60 -7.24 4.23
N VAL A 118 -2.08 -6.35 5.10
CA VAL A 118 -3.21 -5.47 4.85
C VAL A 118 -2.73 -4.03 4.93
N LEU A 119 -3.03 -3.26 3.88
CA LEU A 119 -2.91 -1.81 3.91
C LEU A 119 -4.27 -1.19 3.63
N VAL A 120 -4.68 -0.26 4.48
CA VAL A 120 -5.90 0.52 4.31
C VAL A 120 -5.51 1.94 3.95
N TRP A 121 -6.09 2.44 2.86
CA TRP A 121 -5.84 3.76 2.34
C TRP A 121 -7.14 4.53 2.24
N ARG A 122 -7.16 5.80 2.66
CA ARG A 122 -8.29 6.70 2.44
C ARG A 122 -7.98 7.68 1.32
N ARG A 123 -8.93 7.95 0.44
CA ARG A 123 -8.80 8.98 -0.59
C ARG A 123 -8.45 10.31 0.09
N ALA A 124 -7.39 10.96 -0.38
CA ALA A 124 -7.03 12.28 0.09
C ALA A 124 -8.10 13.27 -0.37
N GLY A 125 -8.70 14.00 0.57
CA GLY A 125 -9.64 15.07 0.25
C GLY A 125 -9.00 16.09 -0.69
N SER A 126 -9.80 16.66 -1.60
CA SER A 126 -9.38 17.80 -2.39
C SER A 126 -9.00 18.94 -1.45
N HIS A 127 -7.71 19.26 -1.39
CA HIS A 127 -7.29 20.50 -0.76
C HIS A 127 -7.81 21.60 -1.69
N GLY A 128 -8.80 22.36 -1.24
CA GLY A 128 -9.18 23.60 -1.92
C GLY A 128 -7.90 24.40 -2.10
N ARG A 129 -7.47 24.60 -3.34
CA ARG A 129 -6.46 25.61 -3.65
C ARG A 129 -7.11 26.95 -3.31
N GLU A 130 -6.86 27.46 -2.12
CA GLU A 130 -7.00 28.90 -1.88
C GLU A 130 -6.11 29.60 -2.90
N ARG A 131 -6.73 30.48 -3.68
CA ARG A 131 -6.10 31.27 -4.73
C ARG A 131 -5.34 32.44 -4.13
#